data_AF-A0A2G6J422-F1
#
_entry.id   AF-A0A2G6J422-F1
#
_cell.length_a   1.000
_cell.length_b   1.000
_cell.length_c   1.000
_cell.angle_alpha   90.00
_cell.angle_beta   90.00
_cell.angle_gamma   90.00
#
_symmetry.space_group_name_H-M   'P 1'
#
loop_
_entity.id
_entity.type
_entity.pdbx_description
1 polymer ?
#
loop_
_entity_poly.entity_id
_entity_poly.type
_entity_poly.pdbx_seq_one_letter_code
_entity_poly.pdbx_strand_id
1 'polypeptide(L)'
;MQLRRLSVTALVGLALVACGDDDSEGTVGAADAAVQDGSSTDTAVAEDGAVGEDAMAADAAVADTSVAPTGDVVTVTLLDHEPVVMANGLSEPVQVDVPENVVSVTVSVMGDADGMYGLGAWRGPDNSVLVTDGWTQGEGGGQGLCLDCPDRIALSEGAFAAIAPNNPQPELVPGTHVFTTYGVVPKPVEPVKPDEPPSGVCHDGACTGLEPVTCPEDCQPTPAAGEVLVSVHAKIASAAVVPDQGVLDLNLHFTGAGGWSATSARTDAEFQDLLDAVDTIYSQVGISLGELHYYDIDESYQHIESVQGADSDLMQLFRESEGSEPDALSLFFVEELSAGSFGGFGVILGVSGGIPGPPLVQGTHRSGVAIAVAEVEGAPAGHDTTMAHEMGHFLGLFHTSEQSLGGLIPAIHDPLPDTPENDETYLMFNTGAGSLLSPWQGRVMRSNPWVRHEGDAE
;
A
#
# COMPACT_ATOMS: atom_id res chain seq x y z
N MET A 1 15.84 -38.45 -30.03
CA MET A 1 15.35 -38.40 -28.63
C MET A 1 16.28 -37.46 -27.86
N GLN A 2 15.95 -36.17 -27.83
CA GLN A 2 16.63 -35.17 -27.00
C GLN A 2 15.56 -34.63 -26.06
N LEU A 3 15.69 -34.90 -24.75
CA LEU A 3 14.87 -34.26 -23.74
C LEU A 3 15.29 -32.78 -23.67
N ARG A 4 14.39 -31.88 -24.06
CA ARG A 4 14.49 -30.47 -23.73
C ARG A 4 13.99 -30.30 -22.30
N ARG A 5 14.84 -29.74 -21.44
CA ARG A 5 14.46 -29.25 -20.12
C ARG A 5 13.63 -27.98 -20.34
N LEU A 6 12.38 -27.96 -19.87
CA LEU A 6 11.63 -26.73 -19.71
C LEU A 6 12.16 -26.04 -18.45
N SER A 7 12.61 -24.80 -18.60
CA SER A 7 12.82 -23.87 -17.49
C SER A 7 11.49 -23.18 -17.24
N VAL A 8 10.90 -23.38 -16.06
CA VAL A 8 9.75 -22.64 -15.58
C VAL A 8 10.28 -21.32 -15.04
N THR A 9 9.78 -20.19 -15.55
CA THR A 9 10.10 -18.84 -15.08
C THR A 9 8.84 -18.32 -14.42
N ALA A 10 8.90 -18.04 -13.12
CA ALA A 10 7.81 -17.45 -12.36
C ALA A 10 7.82 -15.93 -12.57
N LEU A 11 6.63 -15.35 -12.70
CA LEU A 11 6.37 -13.96 -13.04
C LEU A 11 5.99 -13.19 -11.76
N VAL A 12 6.62 -12.04 -11.49
CA VAL A 12 6.36 -11.23 -10.29
C VAL A 12 5.84 -9.87 -10.73
N GLY A 13 4.55 -9.61 -10.46
CA GLY A 13 3.94 -8.28 -10.54
C GLY A 13 3.64 -7.78 -9.13
N LEU A 14 4.64 -7.25 -8.43
CA LEU A 14 4.49 -6.69 -7.08
C LEU A 14 4.11 -5.21 -7.17
N ALA A 15 2.82 -4.93 -7.29
CA ALA A 15 2.19 -3.69 -6.84
C ALA A 15 0.75 -3.92 -6.33
N LEU A 16 0.28 -5.16 -6.45
CA LEU A 16 -0.86 -5.69 -5.73
C LEU A 16 -0.33 -6.80 -4.83
N VAL A 17 -0.63 -6.69 -3.54
CA VAL A 17 -0.48 -7.82 -2.65
C VAL A 17 -1.73 -8.66 -2.81
N ALA A 18 -1.56 -9.81 -3.44
CA ALA A 18 -2.55 -10.86 -3.48
C ALA A 18 -1.98 -12.02 -2.67
N CYS A 19 -2.62 -12.35 -1.55
CA CYS A 19 -2.27 -13.52 -0.77
C CYS A 19 -2.81 -14.77 -1.47
N GLY A 20 -1.89 -15.67 -1.86
CA GLY A 20 -2.19 -16.98 -2.43
C GLY A 20 -0.95 -17.87 -2.43
N ASP A 21 -1.04 -19.05 -1.81
CA ASP A 21 0.09 -19.95 -1.57
C ASP A 21 0.12 -21.20 -2.47
N ASP A 22 1.32 -21.76 -2.63
CA ASP A 22 1.61 -23.12 -3.08
C ASP A 22 2.42 -23.88 -1.99
N ASP A 23 1.97 -25.08 -1.61
CA ASP A 23 2.73 -26.03 -0.79
C ASP A 23 3.97 -26.57 -1.55
N SER A 24 5.17 -26.33 -1.02
CA SER A 24 6.33 -27.17 -1.34
C SER A 24 7.03 -27.68 -0.08
N GLU A 25 6.81 -28.96 0.22
CA GLU A 25 7.46 -29.68 1.30
C GLU A 25 9.00 -29.66 1.13
N GLY A 26 9.69 -28.93 2.01
CA GLY A 26 11.15 -28.85 2.08
C GLY A 26 11.67 -29.10 3.49
N THR A 27 12.26 -30.28 3.71
CA THR A 27 12.85 -30.74 4.98
C THR A 27 13.89 -29.79 5.56
N VAL A 28 13.69 -29.36 6.81
CA VAL A 28 14.61 -28.50 7.58
C VAL A 28 15.81 -29.29 8.11
N GLY A 29 17.01 -28.92 7.68
CA GLY A 29 18.28 -29.36 8.26
C GLY A 29 18.87 -28.25 9.14
N ALA A 30 18.97 -28.53 10.45
CA ALA A 30 19.60 -27.65 11.43
C ALA A 30 21.12 -27.53 11.20
N ALA A 31 21.68 -26.33 11.38
CA ALA A 31 23.10 -26.14 11.69
C ALA A 31 23.35 -24.84 12.46
N ASP A 32 24.21 -24.96 13.47
CA ASP A 32 24.61 -24.01 14.49
C ASP A 32 25.51 -22.84 14.01
N ALA A 33 25.31 -21.70 14.68
CA ALA A 33 26.28 -20.75 15.25
C ALA A 33 27.63 -20.44 14.54
N ALA A 34 27.90 -19.15 14.33
CA ALA A 34 29.18 -18.54 14.70
C ALA A 34 29.09 -17.01 14.86
N VAL A 35 29.37 -16.58 16.08
CA VAL A 35 29.76 -15.21 16.49
C VAL A 35 31.12 -14.86 15.88
N GLN A 36 31.26 -13.66 15.27
CA GLN A 36 32.55 -13.00 15.17
C GLN A 36 32.49 -11.50 15.51
N ASP A 37 33.32 -11.17 16.49
CA ASP A 37 33.72 -9.89 17.03
C ASP A 37 34.81 -9.24 16.12
N GLY A 38 34.84 -7.91 16.05
CA GLY A 38 35.69 -7.19 15.08
C GLY A 38 35.82 -5.67 15.27
N SER A 39 36.12 -5.22 16.49
CA SER A 39 36.94 -4.05 16.88
C SER A 39 37.52 -3.05 15.83
N SER A 40 37.26 -1.75 16.10
CA SER A 40 38.15 -0.54 16.01
C SER A 40 38.52 0.04 14.62
N THR A 41 38.66 1.35 14.37
CA THR A 41 39.27 2.47 15.12
C THR A 41 38.86 3.85 14.57
N ASP A 42 39.03 4.89 15.41
CA ASP A 42 38.98 6.34 15.22
C ASP A 42 39.44 6.93 13.88
N THR A 43 38.88 8.09 13.47
CA THR A 43 39.61 9.39 13.40
C THR A 43 38.62 10.58 13.27
N ALA A 44 38.80 11.61 14.10
CA ALA A 44 38.15 12.91 14.02
C ALA A 44 38.84 13.86 13.00
N VAL A 45 38.17 14.94 12.59
CA VAL A 45 38.62 16.36 12.61
C VAL A 45 37.61 17.24 11.84
N ALA A 46 37.42 18.45 12.37
CA ALA A 46 36.44 19.48 12.04
C ALA A 46 36.87 20.47 10.94
N GLU A 47 35.90 21.23 10.41
CA GLU A 47 35.76 22.72 10.50
C GLU A 47 35.09 23.35 9.25
N ASP A 48 34.09 24.20 9.55
CA ASP A 48 33.67 25.49 8.96
C ASP A 48 33.59 25.75 7.45
N GLY A 49 32.46 26.36 7.06
CA GLY A 49 32.35 27.20 5.87
C GLY A 49 30.93 27.68 5.57
N ALA A 50 30.57 28.89 6.04
CA ALA A 50 29.35 29.61 5.69
C ALA A 50 29.60 30.66 4.58
N VAL A 51 28.71 30.79 3.57
CA VAL A 51 28.24 32.03 2.85
C VAL A 51 27.03 31.60 1.98
N GLY A 52 25.80 32.16 2.09
CA GLY A 52 25.23 33.32 1.36
C GLY A 52 25.03 33.05 -0.15
N GLU A 53 23.94 33.35 -0.88
CA GLU A 53 22.80 34.29 -0.79
C GLU A 53 21.67 33.86 -1.77
N ASP A 54 20.44 34.33 -1.51
CA ASP A 54 19.34 34.75 -2.41
C ASP A 54 18.90 33.92 -3.64
N ALA A 55 17.62 33.47 -3.62
CA ALA A 55 16.70 33.64 -4.76
C ALA A 55 15.21 33.37 -4.43
N MET A 56 14.41 34.42 -4.62
CA MET A 56 13.03 34.47 -5.17
C MET A 56 11.98 33.45 -4.69
N ALA A 57 11.14 33.90 -3.74
CA ALA A 57 9.86 33.27 -3.41
C ALA A 57 8.83 33.51 -4.53
N ALA A 58 8.27 32.40 -5.04
CA ALA A 58 7.01 32.39 -5.78
C ALA A 58 5.85 32.41 -4.77
N ASP A 59 4.81 33.15 -5.11
CA ASP A 59 3.60 33.36 -4.31
C ASP A 59 2.77 32.07 -4.32
N ALA A 60 3.05 31.17 -3.36
CA ALA A 60 2.21 30.01 -3.07
C ALA A 60 1.10 30.44 -2.12
N ALA A 61 -0.14 30.05 -2.41
CA ALA A 61 -1.28 30.31 -1.55
C ALA A 61 -1.06 29.62 -0.20
N VAL A 62 -0.74 30.40 0.83
CA VAL A 62 -0.59 29.91 2.20
C VAL A 62 -1.99 29.61 2.74
N ALA A 63 -2.31 28.33 2.89
CA ALA A 63 -3.47 27.89 3.64
C ALA A 63 -3.34 28.36 5.10
N ASP A 64 -4.42 28.88 5.68
CA ASP A 64 -4.45 29.37 7.06
C ASP A 64 -4.32 28.19 8.04
N THR A 65 -3.11 27.94 8.55
CA THR A 65 -2.77 26.84 9.47
C THR A 65 -3.02 27.19 10.95
N SER A 66 -3.73 28.27 11.28
CA SER A 66 -3.77 28.82 12.65
C SER A 66 -4.83 28.22 13.60
N VAL A 67 -5.43 27.07 13.27
CA VAL A 67 -6.40 26.42 14.17
C VAL A 67 -5.65 25.59 15.23
N ALA A 68 -5.56 26.10 16.46
CA ALA A 68 -5.18 25.30 17.62
C ALA A 68 -6.35 24.36 17.96
N PRO A 69 -6.24 23.03 17.78
CA PRO A 69 -7.36 22.13 18.03
C PRO A 69 -7.65 22.05 19.53
N THR A 70 -8.93 22.15 19.90
CA THR A 70 -9.41 21.91 21.26
C THR A 70 -9.83 20.45 21.50
N GLY A 71 -9.62 19.57 20.52
CA GLY A 71 -9.79 18.11 20.61
C GLY A 71 -8.44 17.41 20.85
N ASP A 72 -8.48 16.18 21.36
CA ASP A 72 -7.27 15.41 21.67
C ASP A 72 -6.54 14.94 20.41
N VAL A 73 -7.27 14.67 19.32
CA VAL A 73 -6.74 14.41 17.97
C VAL A 73 -7.64 15.03 16.91
N VAL A 74 -7.04 15.55 15.83
CA VAL A 74 -7.74 16.03 14.63
C VAL A 74 -6.95 15.66 13.38
N THR A 75 -7.63 15.16 12.34
CA THR A 75 -7.09 15.09 10.98
C THR A 75 -7.36 16.40 10.23
N VAL A 76 -6.31 17.05 9.71
CA VAL A 76 -6.41 18.28 8.92
C VAL A 76 -5.98 18.03 7.47
N THR A 77 -6.67 18.67 6.52
CA THR A 77 -6.27 18.68 5.11
C THR A 77 -5.34 19.86 4.87
N LEU A 78 -4.12 19.58 4.44
CA LEU A 78 -3.09 20.57 4.12
C LEU A 78 -3.07 20.93 2.64
N LEU A 79 -3.37 19.96 1.76
CA LEU A 79 -3.62 20.14 0.33
C LEU A 79 -4.81 19.28 -0.06
N ASP A 80 -5.74 19.82 -0.86
CA ASP A 80 -6.97 19.14 -1.25
C ASP A 80 -7.07 19.07 -2.78
N HIS A 81 -6.75 17.90 -3.36
CA HIS A 81 -6.81 17.65 -4.79
C HIS A 81 -6.14 18.73 -5.64
N GLU A 82 -5.00 19.23 -5.18
CA GLU A 82 -4.29 20.31 -5.87
C GLU A 82 -3.66 19.76 -7.18
N PRO A 83 -3.91 20.39 -8.34
CA PRO A 83 -3.35 19.94 -9.59
C PRO A 83 -1.84 20.21 -9.64
N VAL A 84 -1.06 19.15 -9.84
CA VAL A 84 0.39 19.18 -9.97
C VAL A 84 0.79 18.70 -11.36
N VAL A 85 1.57 19.53 -12.06
CA VAL A 85 2.04 19.21 -13.41
C VAL A 85 3.22 18.25 -13.34
N MET A 86 3.09 17.14 -14.05
CA MET A 86 4.11 16.13 -14.30
C MET A 86 4.79 16.37 -15.64
N ALA A 87 6.12 16.40 -15.64
CA ALA A 87 6.94 16.46 -16.84
C ALA A 87 8.08 15.43 -16.74
N ASN A 88 8.18 14.55 -17.75
CA ASN A 88 9.17 13.47 -17.77
C ASN A 88 9.10 12.57 -16.53
N GLY A 89 7.88 12.25 -16.06
CA GLY A 89 7.63 11.33 -14.96
C GLY A 89 7.87 11.89 -13.57
N LEU A 90 8.16 13.18 -13.44
CA LEU A 90 8.34 13.87 -12.15
C LEU A 90 7.61 15.20 -12.15
N SER A 91 7.17 15.64 -10.98
CA SER A 91 6.72 17.02 -10.77
C SER A 91 7.87 17.94 -10.38
N GLU A 92 7.62 19.25 -10.47
CA GLU A 92 8.37 20.21 -9.64
C GLU A 92 8.12 19.94 -8.14
N PRO A 93 9.02 20.38 -7.25
CA PRO A 93 8.85 20.19 -5.81
C PRO A 93 7.57 20.84 -5.28
N VAL A 94 6.74 20.04 -4.59
CA VAL A 94 5.56 20.47 -3.85
C VAL A 94 5.98 20.73 -2.41
N GLN A 95 5.55 21.85 -1.84
CA GLN A 95 5.85 22.23 -0.46
C GLN A 95 4.57 22.24 0.36
N VAL A 96 4.65 21.71 1.58
CA VAL A 96 3.53 21.71 2.53
C VAL A 96 4.05 22.02 3.92
N ASP A 97 3.38 22.93 4.62
CA ASP A 97 3.70 23.27 6.01
C ASP A 97 2.98 22.31 6.95
N VAL A 98 3.75 21.42 7.58
CA VAL A 98 3.26 20.44 8.53
C VAL A 98 3.18 21.09 9.93
N PRO A 99 2.01 21.04 10.59
CA PRO A 99 1.78 21.75 11.85
C PRO A 99 2.54 21.15 13.04
N GLU A 100 2.62 21.92 14.13
CA GLU A 100 3.09 21.40 15.42
C GLU A 100 2.22 20.25 15.92
N ASN A 101 2.84 19.35 16.69
CA ASN A 101 2.19 18.15 17.25
C ASN A 101 1.60 17.20 16.20
N VAL A 102 2.09 17.26 14.96
CA VAL A 102 1.83 16.25 13.96
C VAL A 102 2.25 14.87 14.47
N VAL A 103 1.42 13.89 14.17
CA VAL A 103 1.60 12.49 14.51
C VAL A 103 1.88 11.68 13.24
N SER A 104 1.16 12.01 12.17
CA SER A 104 1.37 11.42 10.85
C SER A 104 1.02 12.39 9.74
N VAL A 105 1.62 12.17 8.56
CA VAL A 105 1.26 12.81 7.31
C VAL A 105 0.99 11.73 6.28
N THR A 106 -0.14 11.84 5.58
CA THR A 106 -0.47 11.00 4.43
C THR A 106 -0.46 11.87 3.18
N VAL A 107 0.27 11.42 2.16
CA VAL A 107 0.34 12.07 0.84
C VAL A 107 -0.28 11.14 -0.17
N SER A 108 -1.15 11.68 -1.04
CA SER A 108 -1.81 10.93 -2.10
C SER A 108 -1.65 11.58 -3.44
N VAL A 109 -1.48 10.74 -4.46
CA VAL A 109 -1.29 11.16 -5.85
C VAL A 109 -2.29 10.40 -6.70
N MET A 110 -3.18 11.11 -7.39
CA MET A 110 -4.19 10.54 -8.27
C MET A 110 -3.94 11.01 -9.70
N GLY A 111 -3.89 10.08 -10.64
CA GLY A 111 -3.71 10.38 -12.06
C GLY A 111 -4.54 9.48 -12.95
N ASP A 112 -4.13 9.38 -14.21
CA ASP A 112 -4.77 8.49 -15.19
C ASP A 112 -4.63 7.02 -14.78
N ALA A 113 -5.67 6.23 -15.05
CA ALA A 113 -5.77 4.82 -14.63
C ALA A 113 -4.63 3.93 -15.15
N ASP A 114 -4.02 4.28 -16.29
CA ASP A 114 -2.91 3.54 -16.89
C ASP A 114 -1.54 3.93 -16.32
N GLY A 115 -1.47 4.92 -15.45
CA GLY A 115 -0.24 5.34 -14.78
C GLY A 115 0.01 4.61 -13.46
N MET A 116 1.28 4.31 -13.20
CA MET A 116 1.83 3.93 -11.90
C MET A 116 2.37 5.18 -11.21
N TYR A 117 1.86 5.51 -10.02
CA TYR A 117 2.21 6.73 -9.30
C TYR A 117 2.88 6.44 -7.96
N GLY A 118 3.65 7.42 -7.48
CA GLY A 118 4.35 7.40 -6.19
C GLY A 118 4.95 8.76 -5.84
N LEU A 119 5.87 8.76 -4.86
CA LEU A 119 6.74 9.90 -4.58
C LEU A 119 8.13 9.67 -5.16
N GLY A 120 8.69 10.68 -5.83
CA GLY A 120 10.08 10.66 -6.30
C GLY A 120 11.08 10.94 -5.19
N ALA A 121 10.72 11.81 -4.25
CA ALA A 121 11.47 12.14 -3.05
C ALA A 121 10.55 12.77 -2.00
N TRP A 122 10.93 12.72 -0.72
CA TRP A 122 10.26 13.42 0.37
C TRP A 122 11.28 13.78 1.46
N ARG A 123 11.36 15.07 1.78
CA ARG A 123 12.26 15.63 2.80
C ARG A 123 11.51 16.46 3.83
N GLY A 124 11.95 16.37 5.08
CA GLY A 124 11.53 17.24 6.16
C GLY A 124 12.29 18.58 6.19
N PRO A 125 11.84 19.52 7.04
CA PRO A 125 12.42 20.87 7.18
C PRO A 125 13.88 20.90 7.64
N ASP A 126 14.34 19.85 8.33
CA ASP A 126 15.73 19.66 8.76
C ASP A 126 16.58 18.88 7.74
N ASN A 127 16.05 18.69 6.53
CA ASN A 127 16.62 17.87 5.46
C ASN A 127 16.68 16.36 5.81
N SER A 128 15.94 15.92 6.84
CA SER A 128 15.63 14.49 7.04
C SER A 128 15.02 13.92 5.77
N VAL A 129 15.43 12.70 5.42
CA VAL A 129 14.93 11.98 4.24
C VAL A 129 13.87 11.02 4.71
N LEU A 130 12.66 11.15 4.16
CA LEU A 130 11.58 10.18 4.33
C LEU A 130 11.56 9.24 3.12
N VAL A 131 11.57 9.82 1.90
CA VAL A 131 11.68 9.06 0.65
C VAL A 131 12.96 9.49 -0.07
N THR A 132 13.83 8.51 -0.33
CA THR A 132 15.16 8.69 -0.93
C THR A 132 15.06 9.14 -2.38
N ASP A 133 15.69 10.25 -2.74
CA ASP A 133 15.72 10.74 -4.12
C ASP A 133 16.33 9.71 -5.09
N GLY A 134 15.72 9.58 -6.28
CA GLY A 134 16.18 8.68 -7.34
C GLY A 134 15.99 7.19 -7.07
N TRP A 135 15.28 6.78 -6.01
CA TRP A 135 15.05 5.37 -5.68
C TRP A 135 14.40 4.57 -6.82
N THR A 136 13.60 5.24 -7.65
CA THR A 136 12.92 4.66 -8.82
C THR A 136 13.88 4.21 -9.92
N GLN A 137 15.15 4.59 -9.86
CA GLN A 137 16.22 4.15 -10.77
C GLN A 137 17.06 2.99 -10.20
N GLY A 138 16.84 2.61 -8.94
CA GLY A 138 17.54 1.52 -8.25
C GLY A 138 16.86 0.17 -8.38
N GLU A 139 17.41 -0.86 -7.72
CA GLU A 139 16.86 -2.22 -7.73
C GLU A 139 15.40 -2.27 -7.23
N GLY A 140 15.06 -1.47 -6.21
CA GLY A 140 13.69 -1.36 -5.69
C GLY A 140 12.71 -0.66 -6.65
N GLY A 141 13.20 0.26 -7.49
CA GLY A 141 12.37 0.93 -8.51
C GLY A 141 11.76 -0.05 -9.52
N GLY A 142 12.49 -1.12 -9.84
CA GLY A 142 12.01 -2.19 -10.72
C GLY A 142 10.93 -3.08 -10.11
N GLN A 143 10.77 -3.04 -8.79
CA GLN A 143 9.73 -3.75 -8.05
C GLN A 143 8.61 -2.82 -7.59
N GLY A 144 8.65 -1.54 -7.97
CA GLY A 144 7.71 -0.54 -7.46
C GLY A 144 7.77 -0.32 -5.94
N LEU A 145 8.85 -0.76 -5.27
CA LEU A 145 9.00 -0.67 -3.81
C LEU A 145 10.27 0.09 -3.44
N CYS A 146 10.14 1.10 -2.58
CA CYS A 146 11.33 1.76 -2.04
C CYS A 146 11.81 1.06 -0.77
N LEU A 147 12.57 -0.04 -0.92
CA LEU A 147 13.07 -0.84 0.20
C LEU A 147 14.09 -0.08 1.08
N ASP A 148 14.88 0.81 0.46
CA ASP A 148 15.90 1.62 1.14
C ASP A 148 15.38 3.00 1.61
N CYS A 149 14.10 3.31 1.38
CA CYS A 149 13.53 4.55 1.90
C CYS A 149 13.34 4.42 3.42
N PRO A 150 13.74 5.45 4.20
CA PRO A 150 13.41 5.51 5.62
C PRO A 150 11.91 5.35 5.88
N ASP A 151 11.06 5.97 5.07
CA ASP A 151 9.62 5.74 5.04
C ASP A 151 9.28 4.88 3.80
N ARG A 152 8.82 3.65 4.01
CA ARG A 152 8.67 2.68 2.93
C ARG A 152 7.45 3.03 2.08
N ILE A 153 7.58 3.04 0.76
CA ILE A 153 6.47 3.31 -0.15
C ILE A 153 6.38 2.27 -1.26
N ALA A 154 5.17 2.06 -1.77
CA ALA A 154 4.86 1.20 -2.90
C ALA A 154 4.15 1.98 -4.00
N LEU A 155 4.59 1.87 -5.25
CA LEU A 155 3.88 2.44 -6.39
C LEU A 155 2.50 1.80 -6.54
N SER A 156 1.54 2.55 -7.06
CA SER A 156 0.17 2.06 -7.26
C SER A 156 -0.43 2.58 -8.56
N GLU A 157 -1.25 1.76 -9.21
CA GLU A 157 -1.95 2.07 -10.46
C GLU A 157 -3.08 3.07 -10.23
N GLY A 158 -3.13 4.14 -11.03
CA GLY A 158 -4.19 5.17 -11.02
C GLY A 158 -4.20 6.09 -9.80
N ALA A 159 -4.02 5.54 -8.60
CA ALA A 159 -4.00 6.28 -7.34
C ALA A 159 -3.03 5.67 -6.34
N PHE A 160 -2.20 6.52 -5.74
CA PHE A 160 -1.16 6.16 -4.78
C PHE A 160 -1.39 6.89 -3.46
N ALA A 161 -0.95 6.27 -2.36
CA ALA A 161 -0.78 6.94 -1.09
C ALA A 161 0.49 6.47 -0.36
N ALA A 162 1.03 7.34 0.49
CA ALA A 162 2.08 7.05 1.46
C ALA A 162 1.72 7.66 2.80
N ILE A 163 2.09 7.01 3.89
CA ILE A 163 1.88 7.49 5.26
C ILE A 163 3.21 7.47 6.00
N ALA A 164 3.58 8.62 6.57
CA ALA A 164 4.75 8.74 7.44
C ALA A 164 4.36 9.11 8.87
N PRO A 165 5.05 8.56 9.89
CA PRO A 165 6.04 7.49 9.77
C PRO A 165 5.37 6.11 9.67
N ASN A 166 5.80 5.28 8.71
CA ASN A 166 5.50 3.83 8.71
C ASN A 166 6.70 2.95 9.09
N ASN A 167 7.77 3.59 9.55
CA ASN A 167 8.99 3.00 10.09
C ASN A 167 9.41 3.83 11.32
N PRO A 168 9.92 3.21 12.41
CA PRO A 168 10.47 3.95 13.55
C PRO A 168 11.67 4.86 13.24
N GLN A 169 12.37 4.65 12.13
CA GLN A 169 13.62 5.34 11.81
C GLN A 169 13.46 6.83 11.47
N PRO A 170 12.59 7.23 10.52
CA PRO A 170 12.35 8.65 10.25
C PRO A 170 11.52 9.29 11.37
N GLU A 171 12.01 10.40 11.92
CA GLU A 171 11.20 11.27 12.77
C GLU A 171 10.42 12.24 11.88
N LEU A 172 9.10 12.29 12.06
CA LEU A 172 8.25 13.30 11.42
C LEU A 172 8.30 14.58 12.25
N VAL A 173 8.90 15.64 11.69
CA VAL A 173 9.14 16.91 12.38
C VAL A 173 8.26 18.03 11.82
N PRO A 174 7.65 18.90 12.65
CA PRO A 174 6.89 20.05 12.16
C PRO A 174 7.72 21.02 11.31
N GLY A 175 7.09 21.66 10.32
CA GLY A 175 7.69 22.65 9.43
C GLY A 175 7.44 22.36 7.95
N THR A 176 8.17 23.01 7.06
CA THR A 176 7.98 22.85 5.62
C THR A 176 8.58 21.53 5.14
N HIS A 177 7.72 20.62 4.72
CA HIS A 177 8.09 19.42 3.98
C HIS A 177 8.10 19.69 2.49
N VAL A 178 9.00 19.00 1.79
CA VAL A 178 9.13 19.10 0.33
C VAL A 178 9.13 17.71 -0.26
N PHE A 179 8.27 17.46 -1.25
CA PHE A 179 8.23 16.20 -1.97
C PHE A 179 8.06 16.42 -3.48
N THR A 180 8.39 15.41 -4.28
CA THR A 180 8.08 15.36 -5.71
C THR A 180 7.18 14.17 -5.97
N THR A 181 6.22 14.31 -6.88
CA THR A 181 5.44 13.15 -7.34
C THR A 181 6.20 12.44 -8.46
N TYR A 182 6.04 11.12 -8.54
CA TYR A 182 6.60 10.27 -9.56
C TYR A 182 5.49 9.54 -10.30
N GLY A 183 5.67 9.34 -11.60
CA GLY A 183 4.68 8.66 -12.43
C GLY A 183 5.29 8.07 -13.69
N VAL A 184 4.87 6.86 -14.03
CA VAL A 184 5.19 6.20 -15.30
C VAL A 184 3.98 5.46 -15.83
N VAL A 185 3.83 5.38 -17.14
CA VAL A 185 2.83 4.55 -17.81
C VAL A 185 3.52 3.27 -18.27
N PRO A 186 3.22 2.11 -17.64
CA PRO A 186 3.73 0.82 -18.11
C PRO A 186 3.32 0.60 -19.56
N LYS A 187 4.19 0.01 -20.37
CA LYS A 187 3.81 -0.34 -21.74
C LYS A 187 2.82 -1.50 -21.71
N PRO A 188 1.72 -1.46 -22.49
CA PRO A 188 0.80 -2.58 -22.59
C PRO A 188 1.55 -3.83 -23.02
N VAL A 189 1.37 -4.89 -22.25
CA VAL A 189 1.89 -6.21 -22.52
C VAL A 189 0.81 -6.93 -23.31
N GLU A 190 0.94 -7.09 -24.64
CA GLU A 190 -0.06 -7.86 -25.40
C GLU A 190 -0.08 -9.30 -24.87
N PRO A 191 -1.26 -9.85 -24.49
CA PRO A 191 -1.35 -11.25 -24.11
C PRO A 191 -0.96 -12.08 -25.32
N VAL A 192 0.07 -12.91 -25.15
CA VAL A 192 0.32 -13.98 -26.12
C VAL A 192 -0.88 -14.93 -26.07
N LYS A 193 -1.27 -15.43 -27.23
CA LYS A 193 -2.43 -16.30 -27.49
C LYS A 193 -2.85 -17.16 -26.28
N PRO A 194 -4.15 -17.45 -26.10
CA PRO A 194 -4.71 -18.14 -24.92
C PRO A 194 -4.04 -19.47 -24.51
N ASP A 195 -3.27 -20.09 -25.40
CA ASP A 195 -2.62 -21.39 -25.18
C ASP A 195 -1.09 -21.30 -24.96
N GLU A 196 -0.52 -20.09 -24.94
CA GLU A 196 0.90 -19.86 -24.68
C GLU A 196 1.06 -19.13 -23.33
N PRO A 197 2.05 -19.51 -22.50
CA PRO A 197 2.29 -18.80 -21.24
C PRO A 197 2.45 -17.30 -21.50
N PRO A 198 1.95 -16.44 -20.60
CA PRO A 198 2.04 -14.98 -20.75
C PRO A 198 3.50 -14.62 -20.96
N SER A 199 3.80 -14.27 -22.19
CA SER A 199 5.15 -13.93 -22.64
C SER A 199 5.02 -12.63 -23.39
N GLY A 200 4.41 -11.61 -22.77
CA GLY A 200 3.88 -10.51 -23.55
C GLY A 200 4.98 -9.75 -24.27
N VAL A 201 4.87 -9.78 -25.59
CA VAL A 201 5.97 -9.51 -26.49
C VAL A 201 5.96 -8.01 -26.76
N CYS A 202 6.88 -7.24 -26.16
CA CYS A 202 7.38 -6.06 -26.88
C CYS A 202 7.98 -6.58 -28.19
N HIS A 203 8.01 -5.81 -29.28
CA HIS A 203 8.19 -6.29 -30.66
C HIS A 203 9.27 -7.40 -30.91
N ASP A 204 10.25 -7.55 -30.01
CA ASP A 204 11.35 -8.51 -30.07
C ASP A 204 11.44 -9.55 -28.89
N GLY A 205 10.56 -9.54 -27.88
CA GLY A 205 10.59 -10.51 -26.76
C GLY A 205 9.67 -10.21 -25.56
N ALA A 206 9.46 -11.23 -24.72
CA ALA A 206 8.54 -11.24 -23.58
C ALA A 206 9.01 -10.35 -22.42
N CYS A 207 8.14 -9.49 -21.89
CA CYS A 207 8.36 -8.79 -20.62
C CYS A 207 7.08 -8.50 -19.84
N THR A 208 7.19 -8.63 -18.53
CA THR A 208 6.14 -8.31 -17.56
C THR A 208 6.81 -7.70 -16.33
N GLY A 209 6.44 -6.48 -15.99
CA GLY A 209 6.93 -5.80 -14.79
C GLY A 209 7.93 -4.69 -15.06
N LEU A 210 8.10 -3.84 -14.05
CA LEU A 210 8.97 -2.67 -14.02
C LEU A 210 10.48 -3.03 -14.01
N GLU A 211 10.85 -4.31 -14.16
CA GLU A 211 12.24 -4.76 -14.08
C GLU A 211 13.09 -4.26 -15.27
N PRO A 212 14.12 -3.43 -15.04
CA PRO A 212 15.01 -2.96 -16.10
C PRO A 212 16.00 -4.03 -16.59
N VAL A 213 16.18 -5.13 -15.84
CA VAL A 213 17.33 -6.03 -16.00
C VAL A 213 17.12 -7.09 -17.08
N THR A 214 15.86 -7.44 -17.39
CA THR A 214 15.52 -8.50 -18.35
C THR A 214 14.73 -7.97 -19.55
N CYS A 215 14.24 -6.74 -19.51
CA CYS A 215 13.47 -6.16 -20.59
C CYS A 215 14.34 -5.50 -21.66
N PRO A 216 14.08 -5.76 -22.96
CA PRO A 216 14.74 -5.02 -24.02
C PRO A 216 14.45 -3.51 -23.90
N GLU A 217 15.37 -2.67 -24.35
CA GLU A 217 15.32 -1.20 -24.19
C GLU A 217 14.01 -0.58 -24.73
N ASP A 218 13.29 -1.29 -25.60
CA ASP A 218 12.00 -0.89 -26.16
C ASP A 218 10.79 -1.17 -25.25
N CYS A 219 10.93 -1.89 -24.13
CA CYS A 219 9.87 -2.12 -23.14
C CYS A 219 9.87 -1.11 -21.97
N GLN A 220 10.77 -0.13 -21.96
CA GLN A 220 10.87 0.81 -20.84
C GLN A 220 9.53 1.56 -20.63
N PRO A 221 9.06 1.70 -19.39
CA PRO A 221 7.84 2.43 -19.10
C PRO A 221 7.98 3.88 -19.55
N THR A 222 6.89 4.47 -20.04
CA THR A 222 6.92 5.85 -20.54
C THR A 222 6.76 6.79 -19.34
N PRO A 223 7.64 7.79 -19.15
CA PRO A 223 7.44 8.75 -18.06
C PRO A 223 6.07 9.43 -18.17
N ALA A 224 5.30 9.45 -17.08
CA ALA A 224 3.99 10.09 -17.07
C ALA A 224 4.15 11.60 -17.31
N ALA A 225 3.17 12.20 -17.98
CA ALA A 225 3.12 13.62 -18.24
C ALA A 225 1.67 14.09 -18.22
N GLY A 226 1.42 15.33 -17.80
CA GLY A 226 0.07 15.86 -17.62
C GLY A 226 -0.13 16.41 -16.23
N GLU A 227 -1.35 16.37 -15.73
CA GLU A 227 -1.71 16.82 -14.38
C GLU A 227 -2.11 15.62 -13.53
N VAL A 228 -1.61 15.59 -12.29
CA VAL A 228 -2.08 14.68 -11.24
C VAL A 228 -2.72 15.51 -10.13
N LEU A 229 -3.64 14.93 -9.37
CA LEU A 229 -4.23 15.57 -8.19
C LEU A 229 -3.48 15.10 -6.94
N VAL A 230 -3.04 16.05 -6.13
CA VAL A 230 -2.30 15.78 -4.89
C VAL A 230 -3.13 16.20 -3.69
N SER A 231 -3.31 15.28 -2.75
CA SER A 231 -3.91 15.54 -1.45
C SER A 231 -2.91 15.25 -0.35
N VAL A 232 -2.91 16.07 0.70
CA VAL A 232 -2.06 15.89 1.88
C VAL A 232 -2.91 16.05 3.12
N HIS A 233 -2.90 15.04 3.97
CA HIS A 233 -3.59 15.04 5.26
C HIS A 233 -2.56 14.90 6.38
N ALA A 234 -2.77 15.60 7.50
CA ALA A 234 -1.95 15.47 8.69
C ALA A 234 -2.83 15.14 9.89
N LYS A 235 -2.47 14.10 10.64
CA LYS A 235 -3.09 13.81 11.94
C LYS A 235 -2.31 14.55 13.02
N ILE A 236 -3.00 15.36 13.80
CA ILE A 236 -2.44 16.19 14.87
C ILE A 236 -2.98 15.68 16.20
N ALA A 237 -2.13 15.48 17.20
CA ALA A 237 -2.56 15.12 18.54
C ALA A 237 -2.01 16.10 19.57
N SER A 238 -2.79 16.47 20.59
CA SER A 238 -2.37 17.45 21.60
C SER A 238 -1.06 17.07 22.33
N ALA A 239 -0.78 15.76 22.45
CA ALA A 239 0.41 15.21 23.06
C ALA A 239 1.55 14.88 22.06
N ALA A 240 1.37 15.14 20.76
CA ALA A 240 2.26 14.69 19.68
C ALA A 240 2.53 13.17 19.70
N VAL A 241 1.53 12.39 20.12
CA VAL A 241 1.59 10.93 20.21
C VAL A 241 0.31 10.34 19.60
N VAL A 242 0.45 9.25 18.83
CA VAL A 242 -0.69 8.48 18.32
C VAL A 242 -1.52 7.98 19.49
N PRO A 243 -2.84 8.24 19.54
CA PRO A 243 -3.70 7.65 20.56
C PRO A 243 -3.58 6.13 20.58
N ASP A 244 -3.79 5.53 21.73
CA ASP A 244 -3.78 4.09 21.91
C ASP A 244 -5.11 3.42 21.50
N GLN A 245 -6.17 4.22 21.30
CA GLN A 245 -7.48 3.78 20.84
C GLN A 245 -7.88 4.47 19.52
N GLY A 246 -8.62 3.78 18.66
CA GLY A 246 -9.19 4.33 17.44
C GLY A 246 -10.43 3.55 16.98
N VAL A 247 -11.22 4.17 16.11
CA VAL A 247 -12.45 3.61 15.54
C VAL A 247 -12.31 3.59 14.02
N LEU A 248 -12.62 2.46 13.40
CA LEU A 248 -12.62 2.30 11.95
C LEU A 248 -14.04 2.03 11.46
N ASP A 249 -14.60 2.99 10.72
CA ASP A 249 -15.90 2.82 10.07
C ASP A 249 -15.72 2.10 8.73
N LEU A 250 -16.72 1.33 8.32
CA LEU A 250 -16.66 0.51 7.11
C LEU A 250 -17.85 0.77 6.17
N ASN A 251 -17.56 0.95 4.88
CA ASN A 251 -18.52 0.79 3.80
C ASN A 251 -18.44 -0.67 3.30
N LEU A 252 -19.53 -1.41 3.40
CA LEU A 252 -19.62 -2.83 3.03
C LEU A 252 -20.45 -2.95 1.74
N HIS A 253 -19.80 -3.31 0.64
CA HIS A 253 -20.37 -3.40 -0.71
C HIS A 253 -20.60 -4.87 -1.08
N PHE A 254 -21.85 -5.22 -1.39
CA PHE A 254 -22.28 -6.58 -1.68
C PHE A 254 -22.66 -6.74 -3.14
N THR A 255 -22.01 -7.67 -3.81
CA THR A 255 -22.32 -8.07 -5.21
C THR A 255 -23.39 -9.17 -5.28
N GLY A 256 -23.86 -9.69 -4.14
CA GLY A 256 -24.64 -10.92 -4.05
C GLY A 256 -23.82 -12.17 -3.73
N ALA A 257 -22.48 -12.06 -3.73
CA ALA A 257 -21.56 -13.13 -3.39
C ALA A 257 -21.83 -13.72 -1.99
N GLY A 258 -21.65 -15.03 -1.83
CA GLY A 258 -21.99 -15.73 -0.59
C GLY A 258 -23.48 -15.69 -0.19
N GLY A 259 -24.36 -15.18 -1.08
CA GLY A 259 -25.76 -14.91 -0.75
C GLY A 259 -25.98 -13.68 0.12
N TRP A 260 -24.95 -12.85 0.31
CA TRP A 260 -25.03 -11.62 1.09
C TRP A 260 -25.51 -10.44 0.24
N SER A 261 -26.27 -9.57 0.89
CA SER A 261 -26.75 -8.29 0.39
C SER A 261 -26.69 -7.29 1.53
N ALA A 262 -26.80 -6.01 1.23
CA ALA A 262 -26.87 -4.95 2.22
C ALA A 262 -28.00 -5.16 3.26
N THR A 263 -29.04 -5.91 2.87
CA THR A 263 -30.14 -6.28 3.77
C THR A 263 -29.83 -7.56 4.56
N SER A 264 -29.42 -8.64 3.90
CA SER A 264 -29.23 -9.94 4.56
C SER A 264 -28.02 -9.96 5.51
N ALA A 265 -26.91 -9.31 5.12
CA ALA A 265 -25.64 -9.32 5.86
C ALA A 265 -25.75 -8.78 7.30
N ARG A 266 -26.70 -7.86 7.55
CA ARG A 266 -26.94 -7.25 8.87
C ARG A 266 -27.39 -8.24 9.95
N THR A 267 -27.91 -9.40 9.54
CA THR A 267 -28.43 -10.42 10.46
C THR A 267 -27.94 -11.82 10.11
N ASP A 268 -27.09 -11.93 9.09
CA ASP A 268 -26.51 -13.20 8.68
C ASP A 268 -25.46 -13.64 9.70
N ALA A 269 -25.61 -14.84 10.27
CA ALA A 269 -24.78 -15.26 11.39
C ALA A 269 -23.31 -15.40 11.00
N GLU A 270 -23.02 -15.92 9.81
CA GLU A 270 -21.65 -16.12 9.34
C GLU A 270 -20.97 -14.78 9.06
N PHE A 271 -21.69 -13.82 8.48
CA PHE A 271 -21.17 -12.47 8.28
C PHE A 271 -20.94 -11.71 9.60
N GLN A 272 -21.81 -11.88 10.59
CA GLN A 272 -21.61 -11.27 11.91
C GLN A 272 -20.41 -11.90 12.65
N ASP A 273 -20.25 -13.23 12.58
CA ASP A 273 -19.09 -13.92 13.13
C ASP A 273 -17.77 -13.46 12.47
N LEU A 274 -17.80 -13.19 11.15
CA LEU A 274 -16.68 -12.59 10.41
C LEU A 274 -16.31 -11.20 10.96
N LEU A 275 -17.28 -10.31 11.14
CA LEU A 275 -17.05 -8.96 11.69
C LEU A 275 -16.52 -9.03 13.13
N ASP A 276 -17.07 -9.90 13.96
CA ASP A 276 -16.63 -10.12 15.35
C ASP A 276 -15.18 -10.63 15.40
N ALA A 277 -14.77 -11.48 14.45
CA ALA A 277 -13.40 -11.97 14.34
C ALA A 277 -12.43 -10.84 13.94
N VAL A 278 -12.78 -10.01 12.95
CA VAL A 278 -11.96 -8.84 12.55
C VAL A 278 -11.84 -7.83 13.70
N ASP A 279 -12.93 -7.53 14.40
CA ASP A 279 -12.91 -6.65 15.58
C ASP A 279 -12.01 -7.24 16.68
N THR A 280 -12.08 -8.56 16.91
CA THR A 280 -11.19 -9.25 17.86
C THR A 280 -9.72 -9.09 17.46
N ILE A 281 -9.38 -9.25 16.18
CA ILE A 281 -8.00 -9.08 15.69
C ILE A 281 -7.52 -7.65 15.94
N TYR A 282 -8.31 -6.65 15.54
CA TYR A 282 -7.94 -5.23 15.60
C TYR A 282 -7.94 -4.67 17.03
N SER A 283 -8.75 -5.24 17.92
CA SER A 283 -8.78 -4.86 19.35
C SER A 283 -7.44 -5.12 20.06
N GLN A 284 -6.61 -6.04 19.56
CA GLN A 284 -5.23 -6.27 20.07
C GLN A 284 -4.39 -5.00 20.04
N VAL A 285 -4.67 -4.12 19.08
CA VAL A 285 -4.01 -2.83 18.87
C VAL A 285 -4.97 -1.66 19.09
N GLY A 286 -6.01 -1.83 19.90
CA GLY A 286 -6.90 -0.73 20.29
C GLY A 286 -7.66 -0.10 19.12
N ILE A 287 -7.93 -0.83 18.05
CA ILE A 287 -8.86 -0.39 17.01
C ILE A 287 -10.15 -1.20 17.16
N SER A 288 -11.29 -0.53 17.24
CA SER A 288 -12.61 -1.14 17.19
C SER A 288 -13.31 -0.81 15.87
N LEU A 289 -14.14 -1.73 15.38
CA LEU A 289 -15.05 -1.42 14.27
C LEU A 289 -16.13 -0.42 14.75
N GLY A 290 -16.38 0.59 13.93
CA GLY A 290 -17.32 1.68 14.20
C GLY A 290 -18.65 1.52 13.50
N GLU A 291 -19.08 2.56 12.79
CA GLU A 291 -20.28 2.53 11.98
C GLU A 291 -20.10 1.65 10.74
N LEU A 292 -21.11 0.82 10.46
CA LEU A 292 -21.14 -0.08 9.32
C LEU A 292 -22.22 0.37 8.35
N HIS A 293 -21.80 0.80 7.17
CA HIS A 293 -22.66 1.19 6.06
C HIS A 293 -22.75 0.02 5.08
N TYR A 294 -23.94 -0.25 4.54
CA TYR A 294 -24.17 -1.43 3.72
C TYR A 294 -24.77 -1.01 2.37
N TYR A 295 -24.14 -1.43 1.28
CA TYR A 295 -24.50 -1.07 -0.09
C TYR A 295 -24.62 -2.32 -0.96
N ASP A 296 -25.69 -2.42 -1.75
CA ASP A 296 -25.75 -3.39 -2.84
C ASP A 296 -25.16 -2.75 -4.10
N ILE A 297 -24.27 -3.47 -4.79
CA ILE A 297 -23.66 -3.07 -6.06
C ILE A 297 -23.96 -4.10 -7.15
N ASP A 298 -23.54 -3.85 -8.39
CA ASP A 298 -23.89 -4.70 -9.53
C ASP A 298 -23.34 -6.14 -9.35
N GLU A 299 -24.19 -7.13 -9.65
CA GLU A 299 -23.83 -8.56 -9.59
C GLU A 299 -22.77 -8.94 -10.64
N SER A 300 -22.57 -8.10 -11.65
CA SER A 300 -21.49 -8.29 -12.64
C SER A 300 -20.11 -8.35 -12.01
N TYR A 301 -19.93 -7.80 -10.81
CA TYR A 301 -18.67 -7.82 -10.07
C TYR A 301 -18.49 -9.04 -9.15
N GLN A 302 -19.39 -10.03 -9.18
CA GLN A 302 -19.19 -11.27 -8.41
C GLN A 302 -17.91 -12.00 -8.82
N HIS A 303 -17.48 -11.90 -10.08
CA HIS A 303 -16.26 -12.52 -10.57
C HIS A 303 -15.33 -11.46 -11.13
N ILE A 304 -14.15 -11.33 -10.55
CA ILE A 304 -13.13 -10.37 -10.97
C ILE A 304 -12.08 -11.13 -11.78
N GLU A 305 -12.09 -10.97 -13.10
CA GLU A 305 -11.21 -11.72 -14.01
C GLU A 305 -9.85 -11.03 -14.18
N SER A 306 -9.82 -9.70 -14.00
CA SER A 306 -8.64 -8.86 -14.13
C SER A 306 -8.42 -7.98 -12.89
N VAL A 307 -7.19 -8.01 -12.36
CA VAL A 307 -6.79 -7.25 -11.16
C VAL A 307 -5.74 -6.16 -11.43
N GLN A 308 -5.25 -6.07 -12.66
CA GLN A 308 -4.19 -5.17 -13.10
C GLN A 308 -4.58 -4.46 -14.38
N GLY A 309 -4.15 -3.20 -14.50
CA GLY A 309 -4.34 -2.36 -15.67
C GLY A 309 -5.61 -1.49 -15.59
N ALA A 310 -5.55 -0.38 -16.32
CA ALA A 310 -6.51 0.72 -16.28
C ALA A 310 -8.00 0.33 -16.39
N ASP A 311 -8.29 -0.70 -17.19
CA ASP A 311 -9.65 -1.18 -17.46
C ASP A 311 -9.99 -2.47 -16.68
N SER A 312 -9.19 -2.82 -15.66
CA SER A 312 -9.39 -4.05 -14.90
C SER A 312 -10.72 -4.05 -14.13
N ASP A 313 -11.29 -5.24 -13.98
CA ASP A 313 -12.54 -5.45 -13.25
C ASP A 313 -12.40 -4.98 -11.80
N LEU A 314 -11.22 -5.19 -11.19
CA LEU A 314 -10.92 -4.74 -9.84
C LEU A 314 -10.91 -3.21 -9.71
N MET A 315 -10.25 -2.51 -10.63
CA MET A 315 -10.23 -1.03 -10.59
C MET A 315 -11.62 -0.45 -10.85
N GLN A 316 -12.42 -1.10 -11.71
CA GLN A 316 -13.82 -0.73 -11.91
C GLN A 316 -14.66 -1.00 -10.66
N LEU A 317 -14.46 -2.13 -9.99
CA LEU A 317 -15.12 -2.46 -8.72
C LEU A 317 -14.85 -1.39 -7.65
N PHE A 318 -13.58 -0.99 -7.45
CA PHE A 318 -13.25 0.01 -6.43
C PHE A 318 -13.90 1.38 -6.68
N ARG A 319 -14.22 1.71 -7.94
CA ARG A 319 -14.94 2.95 -8.26
C ARG A 319 -16.40 2.93 -7.80
N GLU A 320 -16.99 1.77 -7.57
CA GLU A 320 -18.35 1.64 -6.99
C GLU A 320 -18.44 2.15 -5.54
N SER A 321 -17.32 2.52 -4.92
CA SER A 321 -17.32 3.27 -3.66
C SER A 321 -17.79 4.72 -3.83
N GLU A 322 -17.85 5.27 -5.05
CA GLU A 322 -18.27 6.66 -5.30
C GLU A 322 -19.63 6.96 -4.65
N GLY A 323 -19.66 8.00 -3.81
CA GLY A 323 -20.88 8.43 -3.10
C GLY A 323 -21.21 7.66 -1.81
N SER A 324 -20.36 6.72 -1.40
CA SER A 324 -20.43 6.07 -0.08
C SER A 324 -19.97 7.02 1.04
N GLU A 325 -20.03 6.57 2.29
CA GLU A 325 -19.63 7.39 3.44
C GLU A 325 -18.15 7.81 3.27
N PRO A 326 -17.83 9.12 3.24
CA PRO A 326 -16.50 9.61 2.90
C PRO A 326 -15.42 9.20 3.92
N ASP A 327 -15.80 9.01 5.18
CA ASP A 327 -14.87 8.73 6.29
C ASP A 327 -14.84 7.25 6.71
N ALA A 328 -15.32 6.35 5.84
CA ALA A 328 -15.33 4.90 6.07
C ALA A 328 -14.54 4.11 5.01
N LEU A 329 -13.82 3.06 5.43
CA LEU A 329 -13.05 2.21 4.52
C LEU A 329 -13.98 1.31 3.71
N SER A 330 -13.83 1.29 2.38
CA SER A 330 -14.68 0.52 1.47
C SER A 330 -14.19 -0.92 1.26
N LEU A 331 -15.05 -1.89 1.57
CA LEU A 331 -14.85 -3.32 1.42
C LEU A 331 -15.84 -3.90 0.41
N PHE A 332 -15.36 -4.71 -0.52
CA PHE A 332 -16.13 -5.31 -1.59
C PHE A 332 -16.13 -6.82 -1.46
N PHE A 333 -17.30 -7.42 -1.30
CA PHE A 333 -17.45 -8.87 -1.22
C PHE A 333 -17.79 -9.42 -2.60
N VAL A 334 -16.88 -10.22 -3.14
CA VAL A 334 -16.96 -10.86 -4.47
C VAL A 334 -16.90 -12.38 -4.30
N GLU A 335 -17.40 -13.12 -5.28
CA GLU A 335 -17.38 -14.58 -5.24
C GLU A 335 -15.95 -15.08 -5.48
N GLU A 336 -15.28 -14.58 -6.52
CA GLU A 336 -13.96 -15.06 -6.92
C GLU A 336 -13.08 -13.93 -7.48
N LEU A 337 -11.79 -13.97 -7.10
CA LEU A 337 -10.72 -13.16 -7.67
C LEU A 337 -9.82 -14.07 -8.51
N SER A 338 -9.77 -13.85 -9.82
CA SER A 338 -9.05 -14.73 -10.76
C SER A 338 -7.53 -14.64 -10.61
N ALA A 339 -6.89 -15.77 -10.27
CA ALA A 339 -5.44 -15.93 -10.26
C ALA A 339 -4.79 -15.90 -11.66
N GLY A 340 -5.58 -15.90 -12.74
CA GLY A 340 -5.09 -15.81 -14.11
C GLY A 340 -4.23 -14.57 -14.36
N SER A 341 -4.50 -13.48 -13.64
CA SER A 341 -3.73 -12.23 -13.67
C SER A 341 -2.35 -12.31 -12.97
N PHE A 342 -2.10 -13.34 -12.15
CA PHE A 342 -0.83 -13.58 -11.44
C PHE A 342 -0.04 -14.76 -12.03
N GLY A 343 -0.31 -15.14 -13.28
CA GLY A 343 0.41 -16.23 -13.95
C GLY A 343 -0.19 -17.62 -13.77
N GLY A 344 -1.43 -17.71 -13.26
CA GLY A 344 -2.24 -18.94 -13.30
C GLY A 344 -1.89 -20.01 -12.26
N PHE A 345 -1.14 -19.64 -11.22
CA PHE A 345 -0.84 -20.50 -10.07
C PHE A 345 -1.14 -19.72 -8.78
N GLY A 346 -1.86 -20.33 -7.85
CA GLY A 346 -2.34 -19.70 -6.61
C GLY A 346 -3.82 -19.33 -6.63
N VAL A 347 -4.36 -18.97 -5.46
CA VAL A 347 -5.73 -18.47 -5.31
C VAL A 347 -5.67 -17.15 -4.56
N ILE A 348 -6.32 -16.12 -5.11
CA ILE A 348 -6.37 -14.80 -4.49
C ILE A 348 -7.56 -14.78 -3.54
N LEU A 349 -7.29 -14.63 -2.25
CA LEU A 349 -8.35 -14.55 -1.24
C LEU A 349 -8.83 -13.11 -1.02
N GLY A 350 -7.95 -12.15 -1.23
CA GLY A 350 -8.26 -10.73 -1.13
C GLY A 350 -7.23 -9.87 -1.86
N VAL A 351 -7.60 -8.61 -2.10
CA VAL A 351 -6.73 -7.61 -2.70
C VAL A 351 -7.02 -6.24 -2.10
N SER A 352 -5.97 -5.62 -1.58
CA SER A 352 -6.01 -4.22 -1.16
C SER A 352 -5.75 -3.25 -2.32
N GLY A 353 -6.47 -2.14 -2.34
CA GLY A 353 -6.25 -1.02 -3.27
C GLY A 353 -4.92 -0.29 -3.07
N GLY A 354 -4.16 -0.56 -2.01
CA GLY A 354 -2.82 0.02 -1.88
C GLY A 354 -2.21 -0.20 -0.51
N ILE A 355 -0.96 0.23 -0.37
CA ILE A 355 -0.23 0.19 0.90
C ILE A 355 0.38 1.57 1.21
N PRO A 356 -0.38 2.47 1.87
CA PRO A 356 -1.83 2.40 2.12
C PRO A 356 -2.66 2.67 0.85
N GLY A 357 -3.98 2.48 0.96
CA GLY A 357 -4.93 3.00 -0.03
C GLY A 357 -5.09 4.53 0.07
N PRO A 358 -5.66 5.20 -0.96
CA PRO A 358 -5.97 6.63 -0.90
C PRO A 358 -6.86 6.97 0.31
N PRO A 359 -6.45 7.84 1.23
CA PRO A 359 -7.22 8.22 2.41
C PRO A 359 -8.39 9.13 2.04
N LEU A 360 -9.55 8.93 2.67
CA LEU A 360 -10.70 9.85 2.67
C LEU A 360 -11.23 10.24 1.27
N VAL A 361 -10.90 9.45 0.23
CA VAL A 361 -11.40 9.65 -1.12
C VAL A 361 -12.04 8.35 -1.59
N GLN A 362 -13.34 8.39 -1.83
CA GLN A 362 -14.09 7.30 -2.45
C GLN A 362 -14.08 7.42 -3.97
N GLY A 363 -14.34 6.32 -4.66
CA GLY A 363 -14.54 6.29 -6.12
C GLY A 363 -13.27 6.36 -6.95
N THR A 364 -12.07 6.25 -6.34
CA THR A 364 -10.83 6.12 -7.12
C THR A 364 -10.65 4.70 -7.61
N HIS A 365 -9.70 4.49 -8.52
CA HIS A 365 -9.31 3.16 -8.98
C HIS A 365 -8.75 2.24 -7.89
N ARG A 366 -8.52 2.77 -6.68
CA ARG A 366 -7.83 2.09 -5.57
C ARG A 366 -8.52 2.34 -4.23
N SER A 367 -9.74 2.89 -4.22
CA SER A 367 -10.52 3.22 -3.01
C SER A 367 -11.25 2.00 -2.44
N GLY A 368 -10.54 0.94 -2.12
CA GLY A 368 -11.12 -0.14 -1.34
C GLY A 368 -10.28 -1.40 -1.22
N VAL A 369 -10.91 -2.41 -0.64
CA VAL A 369 -10.39 -3.76 -0.43
C VAL A 369 -11.40 -4.77 -0.97
N ALA A 370 -10.98 -5.70 -1.81
CA ALA A 370 -11.83 -6.75 -2.35
C ALA A 370 -11.55 -8.08 -1.63
N ILE A 371 -12.60 -8.78 -1.21
CA ILE A 371 -12.55 -10.05 -0.48
C ILE A 371 -13.32 -11.10 -1.26
N ALA A 372 -12.64 -12.18 -1.65
CA ALA A 372 -13.28 -13.36 -2.22
C ALA A 372 -13.93 -14.18 -1.10
N VAL A 373 -15.20 -14.53 -1.27
CA VAL A 373 -15.99 -15.26 -0.25
C VAL A 373 -16.22 -16.73 -0.60
N ALA A 374 -15.88 -17.16 -1.82
CA ALA A 374 -15.90 -18.56 -2.15
C ALA A 374 -14.80 -19.30 -1.38
N GLU A 375 -15.16 -20.39 -0.71
CA GLU A 375 -14.19 -21.22 -0.01
C GLU A 375 -13.21 -21.86 -1.00
N VAL A 376 -11.93 -21.77 -0.65
CA VAL A 376 -10.84 -22.33 -1.44
C VAL A 376 -10.24 -23.49 -0.65
N GLU A 377 -10.43 -24.71 -1.14
CA GLU A 377 -9.90 -25.90 -0.48
C GLU A 377 -8.36 -25.82 -0.39
N GLY A 378 -7.84 -25.85 0.84
CA GLY A 378 -6.40 -25.78 1.11
C GLY A 378 -5.84 -24.37 1.26
N ALA A 379 -6.66 -23.32 1.20
CA ALA A 379 -6.21 -21.96 1.51
C ALA A 379 -5.72 -21.87 2.97
N PRO A 380 -4.56 -21.23 3.21
CA PRO A 380 -3.96 -21.14 4.55
C PRO A 380 -4.71 -20.14 5.46
N ALA A 381 -5.37 -19.15 4.87
CA ALA A 381 -6.10 -18.09 5.56
C ALA A 381 -7.63 -18.31 5.52
N GLY A 382 -8.32 -17.89 6.58
CA GLY A 382 -9.78 -17.80 6.62
C GLY A 382 -10.28 -16.49 6.03
N HIS A 383 -11.59 -16.34 5.82
CA HIS A 383 -12.18 -15.08 5.37
C HIS A 383 -11.94 -13.93 6.36
N ASP A 384 -11.90 -14.24 7.66
CA ASP A 384 -11.61 -13.31 8.76
C ASP A 384 -10.18 -12.78 8.72
N THR A 385 -9.19 -13.67 8.68
CA THR A 385 -7.79 -13.24 8.61
C THR A 385 -7.46 -12.58 7.28
N THR A 386 -8.03 -13.05 6.16
CA THR A 386 -7.92 -12.41 4.84
C THR A 386 -8.46 -10.98 4.88
N MET A 387 -9.69 -10.79 5.37
CA MET A 387 -10.29 -9.46 5.47
C MET A 387 -9.45 -8.54 6.35
N ALA A 388 -9.03 -9.00 7.52
CA ALA A 388 -8.18 -8.22 8.41
C ALA A 388 -6.80 -7.89 7.81
N HIS A 389 -6.22 -8.81 7.04
CA HIS A 389 -4.93 -8.67 6.37
C HIS A 389 -4.97 -7.60 5.28
N GLU A 390 -5.93 -7.67 4.37
CA GLU A 390 -6.05 -6.70 3.28
C GLU A 390 -6.43 -5.30 3.76
N MET A 391 -7.25 -5.21 4.81
CA MET A 391 -7.49 -3.96 5.54
C MET A 391 -6.19 -3.44 6.18
N GLY A 392 -5.33 -4.33 6.70
CA GLY A 392 -4.02 -3.98 7.24
C GLY A 392 -3.13 -3.33 6.19
N HIS A 393 -3.09 -3.88 4.97
CA HIS A 393 -2.44 -3.26 3.81
C HIS A 393 -3.02 -1.88 3.52
N PHE A 394 -4.35 -1.78 3.44
CA PHE A 394 -5.03 -0.52 3.13
C PHE A 394 -4.71 0.57 4.16
N LEU A 395 -4.48 0.17 5.41
CA LEU A 395 -4.09 1.04 6.52
C LEU A 395 -2.58 1.35 6.58
N GLY A 396 -1.77 0.74 5.71
CA GLY A 396 -0.36 1.08 5.50
C GLY A 396 0.65 0.02 5.99
N LEU A 397 0.21 -1.19 6.31
CA LEU A 397 1.10 -2.27 6.71
C LEU A 397 1.68 -3.01 5.50
N PHE A 398 2.95 -3.38 5.57
CA PHE A 398 3.60 -4.28 4.62
C PHE A 398 3.62 -5.70 5.17
N HIS A 399 3.94 -6.67 4.32
CA HIS A 399 4.19 -8.02 4.80
C HIS A 399 5.38 -8.06 5.76
N THR A 400 5.23 -8.73 6.91
CA THR A 400 6.31 -8.96 7.89
C THR A 400 7.49 -9.71 7.25
N SER A 401 7.16 -10.66 6.38
CA SER A 401 8.10 -11.41 5.56
C SER A 401 7.43 -11.78 4.24
N GLU A 402 8.08 -11.41 3.14
CA GLU A 402 7.80 -11.95 1.82
C GLU A 402 8.50 -13.30 1.62
N GLN A 403 7.85 -14.23 0.92
CA GLN A 403 8.49 -15.50 0.56
C GLN A 403 9.74 -15.28 -0.30
N SER A 404 10.85 -15.90 0.10
CA SER A 404 12.00 -16.02 -0.78
C SER A 404 11.69 -17.04 -1.88
N LEU A 405 11.65 -16.58 -3.13
CA LEU A 405 11.40 -17.43 -4.29
C LEU A 405 12.62 -18.36 -4.54
N GLY A 406 12.72 -19.45 -3.79
CA GLY A 406 13.77 -20.46 -3.92
C GLY A 406 15.20 -19.95 -3.67
N GLY A 407 15.36 -18.87 -2.90
CA GLY A 407 16.65 -18.22 -2.64
C GLY A 407 17.19 -17.38 -3.80
N LEU A 408 16.39 -17.15 -4.84
CA LEU A 408 16.76 -16.29 -5.99
C LEU A 408 16.53 -14.81 -5.71
N ILE A 409 15.60 -14.49 -4.80
CA ILE A 409 15.32 -13.14 -4.32
C ILE A 409 15.53 -13.15 -2.79
N PRO A 410 16.25 -12.16 -2.22
CA PRO A 410 16.33 -12.00 -0.77
C PRO A 410 14.93 -11.94 -0.16
N ALA A 411 14.75 -12.49 1.04
CA ALA A 411 13.53 -12.25 1.79
C ALA A 411 13.40 -10.74 2.04
N ILE A 412 12.23 -10.20 1.75
CA ILE A 412 11.89 -8.81 2.02
C ILE A 412 11.10 -8.81 3.32
N HIS A 413 11.53 -7.99 4.29
CA HIS A 413 10.86 -7.86 5.59
C HIS A 413 10.29 -6.47 5.72
N ASP A 414 9.20 -6.30 6.48
CA ASP A 414 8.69 -4.98 6.83
C ASP A 414 9.75 -4.14 7.57
N PRO A 415 9.61 -2.79 7.60
CA PRO A 415 10.59 -1.96 8.29
C PRO A 415 10.33 -1.87 9.80
N LEU A 416 9.43 -2.69 10.35
CA LEU A 416 8.98 -2.58 11.72
C LEU A 416 9.92 -3.36 12.65
N PRO A 417 10.26 -2.82 13.84
CA PRO A 417 11.32 -3.39 14.67
C PRO A 417 10.82 -4.51 15.60
N ASP A 418 9.51 -4.70 15.71
CA ASP A 418 8.85 -5.61 16.67
C ASP A 418 8.06 -6.74 16.00
N THR A 419 8.22 -6.89 14.68
CA THR A 419 7.69 -7.97 13.85
C THR A 419 8.82 -8.99 13.60
N PRO A 420 8.70 -10.22 14.13
CA PRO A 420 9.67 -11.26 13.86
C PRO A 420 9.65 -11.67 12.38
N GLU A 421 10.84 -11.83 11.79
CA GLU A 421 10.98 -12.37 10.44
C GLU A 421 10.51 -13.84 10.40
N ASN A 422 9.69 -14.17 9.39
CA ASN A 422 9.22 -15.51 9.06
C ASN A 422 8.36 -16.17 10.16
N ASP A 423 7.58 -15.35 10.89
CA ASP A 423 6.61 -15.82 11.87
C ASP A 423 5.19 -15.72 11.31
N GLU A 424 4.67 -16.88 10.88
CA GLU A 424 3.34 -17.01 10.27
C GLU A 424 2.18 -16.71 11.22
N THR A 425 2.46 -16.51 12.52
CA THR A 425 1.41 -16.14 13.49
C THR A 425 0.97 -14.68 13.37
N TYR A 426 1.78 -13.82 12.74
CA TYR A 426 1.44 -12.43 12.51
C TYR A 426 0.47 -12.27 11.34
N LEU A 427 -0.52 -11.39 11.53
CA LEU A 427 -1.55 -11.10 10.54
C LEU A 427 -0.94 -10.77 9.18
N MET A 428 0.08 -9.91 9.18
CA MET A 428 0.74 -9.46 7.95
C MET A 428 1.86 -10.39 7.46
N PHE A 429 1.94 -11.64 7.92
CA PHE A 429 2.78 -12.61 7.21
C PHE A 429 2.17 -12.91 5.83
N ASN A 430 2.98 -13.16 4.80
CA ASN A 430 2.52 -13.13 3.40
C ASN A 430 1.42 -14.15 3.05
N THR A 431 1.21 -15.17 3.87
CA THR A 431 0.15 -16.16 3.70
C THR A 431 -1.22 -15.68 4.19
N GLY A 432 -1.25 -14.61 5.01
CA GLY A 432 -2.46 -14.06 5.63
C GLY A 432 -3.12 -14.97 6.67
N ALA A 433 -2.47 -16.07 7.07
CA ALA A 433 -3.03 -17.06 7.99
C ALA A 433 -2.92 -16.65 9.47
N GLY A 434 -2.03 -15.72 9.77
CA GLY A 434 -1.82 -15.21 11.12
C GLY A 434 -2.94 -14.30 11.61
N SER A 435 -2.93 -13.98 12.90
CA SER A 435 -3.89 -13.07 13.52
C SER A 435 -3.26 -12.11 14.54
N LEU A 436 -1.95 -12.20 14.79
CA LEU A 436 -1.27 -11.31 15.71
C LEU A 436 -0.90 -9.99 15.05
N LEU A 437 -1.09 -8.89 15.78
CA LEU A 437 -0.61 -7.56 15.39
C LEU A 437 0.41 -7.06 16.42
N SER A 438 1.52 -6.50 15.93
CA SER A 438 2.54 -5.89 16.79
C SER A 438 2.10 -4.50 17.28
N PRO A 439 2.67 -4.01 18.40
CA PRO A 439 2.48 -2.62 18.83
C PRO A 439 2.79 -1.57 17.75
N TRP A 440 3.85 -1.75 16.95
CA TRP A 440 4.16 -0.83 15.86
C TRP A 440 3.20 -0.94 14.68
N GLN A 441 2.73 -2.14 14.33
CA GLN A 441 1.66 -2.29 13.33
C GLN A 441 0.41 -1.51 13.76
N GLY A 442 0.02 -1.65 15.02
CA GLY A 442 -1.05 -0.85 15.61
C GLY A 442 -0.82 0.66 15.52
N ARG A 443 0.42 1.12 15.74
CA ARG A 443 0.77 2.54 15.64
C ARG A 443 0.60 3.06 14.21
N VAL A 444 1.03 2.31 13.19
CA VAL A 444 0.86 2.69 11.78
C VAL A 444 -0.62 2.76 11.43
N MET A 445 -1.39 1.71 11.77
CA MET A 445 -2.83 1.67 11.49
C MET A 445 -3.57 2.84 12.15
N ARG A 446 -3.35 3.10 13.45
CA ARG A 446 -3.99 4.23 14.16
C ARG A 446 -3.51 5.59 13.66
N SER A 447 -2.36 5.67 13.00
CA SER A 447 -1.89 6.90 12.37
C SER A 447 -2.62 7.23 11.07
N ASN A 448 -3.31 6.26 10.47
CA ASN A 448 -3.99 6.42 9.20
C ASN A 448 -5.25 7.31 9.32
N PRO A 449 -5.51 8.25 8.39
CA PRO A 449 -6.72 9.09 8.39
C PRO A 449 -8.05 8.33 8.47
N TRP A 450 -8.12 7.08 7.98
CA TRP A 450 -9.31 6.24 8.10
C TRP A 450 -9.67 5.83 9.53
N VAL A 451 -8.70 5.87 10.45
CA VAL A 451 -8.94 5.55 11.86
C VAL A 451 -9.23 6.83 12.63
N ARG A 452 -10.48 7.01 13.03
CA ARG A 452 -10.94 8.14 13.84
C ARG A 452 -10.56 7.95 15.31
N HIS A 453 -10.46 9.05 16.03
CA HIS A 453 -10.17 9.11 17.45
C HIS A 453 -11.20 9.98 18.17
N GLU A 454 -11.36 9.77 19.48
CA GLU A 454 -12.19 10.66 20.29
C GLU A 454 -11.73 12.12 20.13
N GLY A 455 -12.60 12.98 19.60
CA GLY A 455 -12.30 14.40 19.36
C GLY A 455 -12.14 14.79 17.89
N ASP A 456 -12.05 13.83 16.97
CA ASP A 456 -12.25 14.12 15.54
C ASP A 456 -13.69 14.65 15.36
N ALA A 457 -13.84 15.80 14.71
CA ALA A 457 -15.15 16.41 14.48
C ALA A 457 -15.95 15.56 13.49
N GLU A 458 -17.21 15.22 13.84
CA GLU A 458 -18.21 14.65 12.92
C GLU A 458 -18.65 15.64 11.83
#